data_AF-A6FXU4-F1
#
_entry.id   AF-A6FXU4-F1
#
_cell.length_a   1.000
_cell.length_b   1.000
_cell.length_c   1.000
_cell.angle_alpha   90.00
_cell.angle_beta   90.00
_cell.angle_gamma   90.00
#
_symmetry.space_group_name_H-M   'P 1'
#
loop_
_entity.id
_entity.type
_entity.pdbx_description
1 polymer ?
#
loop_
_entity_poly.entity_id
_entity_poly.type
_entity_poly.pdbx_seq_one_letter_code
_entity_poly.pdbx_strand_id
1 'polypeptide(L)'
;MSRKVYANGREVVSGGNHGKVVGAFPDVCNSPPGPPAGPVPVPYADSSSARDLKKGSKRVKIGGKPVGLRDQSFFKSAPLGNEAATKSFGGSLLTHTIGGKTQFGSWSHDVKVEGKGVQRHRDLTTSNHGSYPGGTPPTPNLSSEQKLALSRVKEGQCPCCGESDCPAAFKAGEEPLSMREFYGMDSKGTGRAKDLAEQYRLAKNVRRTQCQCTVSTAVFPSPPCDVFRAENPAKKKRIERKWNNSRNRYIEGHEHRLHDKFHFLDLMIASHPAGEQKKIRAAGKMRRSDRKDDPWGKLWNKYNKDSERAARINHLVPKEAGGCPTGPGNLQPQQLLCLVCQDIDQMMTDHWQG
;
A
#
# COMPACT_ATOMS: atom_id res chain seq x y z
N MET A 1 -5.90 18.80 -2.13
CA MET A 1 -5.83 17.34 -2.33
C MET A 1 -4.42 16.87 -2.01
N SER A 2 -4.26 15.88 -1.12
CA SER A 2 -2.95 15.28 -0.83
C SER A 2 -2.48 14.54 -2.09
N ARG A 3 -1.30 14.90 -2.61
CA ARG A 3 -0.65 14.12 -3.66
C ARG A 3 0.17 13.04 -2.96
N LYS A 4 0.11 11.80 -3.45
CA LYS A 4 0.77 10.66 -2.80
C LYS A 4 2.11 10.44 -3.47
N VAL A 5 3.19 10.58 -2.71
CA VAL A 5 4.57 10.34 -3.17
C VAL A 5 5.19 9.34 -2.21
N TYR A 6 5.88 8.35 -2.75
CA TYR A 6 6.44 7.25 -1.96
C TYR A 6 7.97 7.26 -2.05
N ALA A 7 8.62 6.91 -0.94
CA ALA A 7 10.04 6.61 -0.86
C ALA A 7 10.18 5.23 -0.21
N ASN A 8 10.91 4.32 -0.84
CA ASN A 8 11.07 2.94 -0.38
C ASN A 8 9.74 2.21 -0.12
N GLY A 9 8.73 2.47 -0.96
CA GLY A 9 7.39 1.89 -0.82
C GLY A 9 6.61 2.39 0.40
N ARG A 10 7.03 3.49 1.03
CA ARG A 10 6.34 4.13 2.17
C ARG A 10 6.03 5.58 1.81
N GLU A 11 4.82 6.03 2.14
CA GLU A 11 4.38 7.39 1.82
C GLU A 11 5.33 8.41 2.48
N VAL A 12 5.82 9.37 1.71
CA VAL A 12 6.66 10.47 2.19
C VAL A 12 5.81 11.41 3.02
N VAL A 13 6.23 11.71 4.25
CA VAL A 13 5.55 12.65 5.14
C VAL A 13 5.61 14.05 4.53
N SER A 14 4.47 14.73 4.48
CA SER A 14 4.39 16.14 4.09
C SER A 14 3.35 16.87 4.91
N GLY A 15 3.46 18.20 4.99
CA GLY A 15 2.47 19.03 5.68
C GLY A 15 1.03 18.91 5.16
N GLY A 16 0.85 18.25 4.01
CA GLY A 16 -0.43 18.07 3.32
C GLY A 16 -0.97 16.65 3.36
N ASN A 17 -0.25 15.70 3.95
CA ASN A 17 -0.76 14.36 4.17
C ASN A 17 -1.14 14.13 5.62
N HIS A 18 -1.68 12.95 5.91
CA HIS A 18 -2.28 12.65 7.21
C HIS A 18 -1.44 11.68 8.02
N GLY A 19 -0.09 11.74 7.90
CA GLY A 19 0.80 11.10 8.85
C GLY A 19 0.44 11.50 10.27
N LYS A 20 0.27 10.55 11.18
CA LYS A 20 -0.09 10.79 12.58
C LYS A 20 0.59 9.80 13.50
N VAL A 21 1.05 10.30 14.63
CA VAL A 21 1.40 9.52 15.82
C VAL A 21 0.18 9.58 16.74
N VAL A 22 -0.31 8.43 17.20
CA VAL A 22 -1.54 8.37 18.03
C VAL A 22 -1.24 7.57 19.27
N GLY A 23 -1.49 8.18 20.42
CA GLY A 23 -1.34 7.54 21.73
C GLY A 23 0.07 6.99 21.97
N ALA A 24 1.10 7.75 21.61
CA ALA A 24 2.46 7.44 22.04
C ALA A 24 2.49 7.48 23.58
N PHE A 25 2.71 6.32 24.18
CA PHE A 25 2.50 6.11 25.62
C PHE A 25 3.55 5.12 26.15
N PRO A 26 4.00 5.27 27.42
CA PRO A 26 3.70 6.38 28.32
C PRO A 26 4.64 7.59 28.12
N ASP A 27 4.13 8.83 28.25
CA ASP A 27 4.91 10.03 28.62
C ASP A 27 4.65 10.35 30.10
N VAL A 28 5.59 10.00 30.98
CA VAL A 28 5.39 10.18 32.43
C VAL A 28 5.69 11.63 32.81
N CYS A 29 4.68 12.35 33.27
CA CYS A 29 4.77 13.74 33.69
C CYS A 29 4.32 13.95 35.14
N ASN A 30 4.99 14.87 35.83
CA ASN A 30 4.61 15.29 37.17
C ASN A 30 3.32 16.11 37.17
N SER A 31 2.37 15.66 37.98
CA SER A 31 1.01 16.19 38.06
C SER A 31 0.61 16.44 39.52
N PRO A 32 -0.46 17.22 39.79
CA PRO A 32 -0.90 17.53 41.14
C PRO A 32 -1.29 16.27 41.95
N PRO A 33 -1.32 16.34 43.30
CA PRO A 33 -1.19 17.53 44.15
C PRO A 33 0.24 18.03 44.37
N GLY A 34 0.39 19.28 44.84
CA GLY A 34 1.67 19.84 45.29
C GLY A 34 2.05 19.39 46.71
N PRO A 35 3.17 19.91 47.28
CA PRO A 35 3.59 19.63 48.65
C PRO A 35 2.48 19.91 49.71
N PRO A 36 2.40 19.14 50.82
CA PRO A 36 3.37 18.14 51.30
C PRO A 36 3.26 16.75 50.65
N ALA A 37 2.21 16.48 49.86
CA ALA A 37 2.04 15.19 49.19
C ALA A 37 3.06 14.96 48.06
N GLY A 38 3.51 16.04 47.41
CA GLY A 38 4.50 16.02 46.35
C GLY A 38 3.90 15.66 44.98
N PRO A 39 4.52 16.11 43.86
CA PRO A 39 4.02 15.81 42.53
C PRO A 39 3.99 14.31 42.25
N VAL A 40 2.91 13.85 41.62
CA VAL A 40 2.71 12.44 41.27
C VAL A 40 3.13 12.21 39.80
N PRO A 41 4.01 11.24 39.52
CA PRO A 41 4.29 10.79 38.15
C PRO A 41 3.05 10.13 37.53
N VAL A 42 2.48 10.76 36.50
CA VAL A 42 1.29 10.27 35.78
C VAL A 42 1.66 10.01 34.32
N PRO A 43 1.36 8.82 33.75
CA PRO A 43 1.62 8.54 32.35
C PRO A 43 0.54 9.14 31.44
N TYR A 44 0.97 9.89 30.42
CA TYR A 44 0.12 10.53 29.41
C TYR A 44 0.30 9.88 28.04
N ALA A 45 -0.72 10.02 27.19
CA ALA A 45 -0.72 9.52 25.82
C ALA A 45 -0.63 10.70 24.84
N ASP A 46 0.44 10.75 24.06
CA ASP A 46 0.71 11.84 23.13
C ASP A 46 0.24 11.51 21.71
N SER A 47 -0.39 12.48 21.04
CA SER A 47 -0.82 12.37 19.65
C SER A 47 -0.41 13.61 18.86
N SER A 48 0.16 13.39 17.68
CA SER A 48 0.58 14.48 16.80
C SER A 48 0.36 14.14 15.32
N SER A 49 0.41 15.17 14.48
CA SER A 49 -0.07 15.10 13.10
C SER A 49 0.86 15.82 12.13
N ALA A 50 1.00 15.27 10.93
CA ALA A 50 1.74 15.83 9.82
C ALA A 50 1.18 17.15 9.33
N ARG A 51 -0.10 17.46 9.57
CA ARG A 51 -0.64 18.80 9.33
C ARG A 51 0.11 19.89 10.11
N ASP A 52 0.69 19.52 11.25
CA ASP A 52 1.43 20.39 12.16
C ASP A 52 2.95 20.30 11.93
N LEU A 53 3.37 19.77 10.77
CA LEU A 53 4.77 19.67 10.37
C LEU A 53 5.40 21.06 10.31
N LYS A 54 6.50 21.23 11.06
CA LYS A 54 7.34 22.43 11.04
C LYS A 54 8.71 22.07 10.47
N LYS A 55 9.39 23.10 9.94
CA LYS A 55 10.72 23.00 9.32
C LYS A 55 10.82 21.92 8.24
N GLY A 56 9.78 21.75 7.42
CA GLY A 56 9.82 20.91 6.22
C GLY A 56 10.77 21.47 5.13
N SER A 57 10.88 20.75 4.02
CA SER A 57 11.63 21.18 2.82
C SER A 57 11.16 22.55 2.33
N LYS A 58 12.11 23.37 1.88
CA LYS A 58 11.84 24.70 1.31
C LYS A 58 11.52 24.62 -0.18
N ARG A 59 12.17 23.69 -0.90
CA ARG A 59 12.13 23.55 -2.37
C ARG A 59 11.14 22.49 -2.83
N VAL A 60 11.09 21.34 -2.17
CA VAL A 60 10.26 20.20 -2.59
C VAL A 60 8.97 20.17 -1.79
N LYS A 61 7.87 20.20 -2.52
CA LYS A 61 6.51 20.21 -1.97
C LYS A 61 5.70 19.07 -2.55
N ILE A 62 4.93 18.40 -1.70
CA ILE A 62 3.92 17.42 -2.08
C ILE A 62 2.55 18.08 -1.89
N GLY A 63 1.76 18.19 -2.96
CA GLY A 63 0.45 18.86 -2.89
C GLY A 63 0.52 20.31 -2.41
N GLY A 64 1.62 21.02 -2.72
CA GLY A 64 1.86 22.40 -2.27
C GLY A 64 2.34 22.53 -0.82
N LYS A 65 2.52 21.41 -0.09
CA LYS A 65 2.97 21.39 1.30
C LYS A 65 4.37 20.80 1.43
N PRO A 66 5.19 21.27 2.38
CA PRO A 66 6.60 20.89 2.46
C PRO A 66 6.78 19.42 2.89
N VAL A 67 7.83 18.77 2.37
CA VAL A 67 8.24 17.40 2.73
C VAL A 67 8.93 17.35 4.09
N GLY A 68 8.73 16.29 4.86
CA GLY A 68 9.45 16.03 6.11
C GLY A 68 10.89 15.56 5.86
N LEU A 69 11.86 16.21 6.51
CA LEU A 69 13.30 15.96 6.36
C LEU A 69 13.91 15.50 7.68
N ARG A 70 14.80 14.52 7.58
CA ARG A 70 15.68 14.04 8.67
C ARG A 70 16.32 15.21 9.43
N ASP A 71 16.37 15.07 10.76
CA ASP A 71 17.08 15.96 11.69
C ASP A 71 16.73 17.45 11.52
N GLN A 72 15.54 17.72 10.98
CA GLN A 72 15.09 19.08 10.70
C GLN A 72 13.60 19.22 10.99
N SER A 73 12.78 18.36 10.39
CA SER A 73 11.34 18.47 10.46
C SER A 73 10.77 17.70 11.66
N PHE A 74 9.72 18.26 12.27
CA PHE A 74 9.04 17.71 13.44
C PHE A 74 7.57 18.08 13.41
N PHE A 75 6.74 17.33 14.15
CA PHE A 75 5.36 17.74 14.40
C PHE A 75 5.30 18.61 15.65
N LYS A 76 4.55 19.71 15.58
CA LYS A 76 4.24 20.58 16.73
C LYS A 76 2.74 20.73 16.86
N SER A 77 2.09 19.63 17.21
CA SER A 77 0.65 19.59 17.48
C SER A 77 0.35 20.24 18.84
N ALA A 78 -0.76 20.96 18.90
CA ALA A 78 -1.33 21.51 20.12
C ALA A 78 -2.85 21.32 20.05
N PRO A 79 -3.48 20.60 20.99
CA PRO A 79 -2.85 19.87 22.09
C PRO A 79 -2.04 18.64 21.61
N LEU A 80 -1.11 18.20 22.44
CA LEU A 80 -0.31 16.97 22.28
C LEU A 80 -0.92 15.81 23.08
N GLY A 81 -1.44 16.04 24.29
CA GLY A 81 -2.06 15.00 25.15
C GLY A 81 -1.59 15.00 26.60
N ASN A 82 -0.54 15.76 26.94
CA ASN A 82 0.04 15.84 28.28
C ASN A 82 -0.18 17.22 28.95
N GLU A 83 -1.06 18.06 28.41
CA GLU A 83 -1.34 19.40 28.91
C GLU A 83 -1.91 19.43 30.34
N ALA A 84 -2.47 18.32 30.83
CA ALA A 84 -2.97 18.20 32.20
C ALA A 84 -1.84 18.07 33.24
N ALA A 85 -0.60 17.81 32.82
CA ALA A 85 0.56 17.88 33.70
C ALA A 85 0.84 19.32 34.15
N THR A 86 1.61 19.49 35.22
CA THR A 86 1.87 20.82 35.78
C THR A 86 3.30 21.26 35.50
N LYS A 87 3.46 22.39 34.79
CA LYS A 87 4.78 22.89 34.40
C LYS A 87 5.66 23.28 35.59
N SER A 88 5.08 23.86 36.65
CA SER A 88 5.82 24.18 37.89
C SER A 88 6.31 22.94 38.65
N PHE A 89 5.80 21.75 38.32
CA PHE A 89 6.29 20.47 38.87
C PHE A 89 7.31 19.80 37.95
N GLY A 90 7.78 20.49 36.91
CA GLY A 90 8.80 20.01 36.00
C GLY A 90 8.27 19.31 34.75
N GLY A 91 6.96 19.05 34.63
CA GLY A 91 6.41 18.38 33.43
C GLY A 91 6.91 16.94 33.27
N SER A 92 7.27 16.53 32.05
CA SER A 92 7.82 15.20 31.79
C SER A 92 9.09 14.92 32.58
N LEU A 93 9.19 13.73 33.17
CA LEU A 93 10.35 13.28 33.95
C LEU A 93 11.64 13.22 33.11
N LEU A 94 11.52 13.07 31.80
CA LEU A 94 12.66 12.96 30.89
C LEU A 94 13.03 14.29 30.25
N THR A 95 12.03 15.03 29.76
CA THR A 95 12.27 16.20 28.90
C THR A 95 12.02 17.52 29.59
N HIS A 96 11.53 17.49 30.83
CA HIS A 96 11.11 18.65 31.61
C HIS A 96 10.15 19.59 30.84
N THR A 97 9.35 19.01 29.95
CA THR A 97 8.51 19.74 28.99
C THR A 97 7.09 19.20 29.00
N ILE A 98 6.14 20.05 28.61
CA ILE A 98 4.74 19.73 28.33
C ILE A 98 4.41 20.27 26.93
N GLY A 99 3.66 19.52 26.13
CA GLY A 99 3.30 19.91 24.77
C GLY A 99 4.52 20.09 23.85
N GLY A 100 5.56 19.27 24.02
CA GLY A 100 6.82 19.31 23.27
C GLY A 100 6.69 18.99 21.78
N LYS A 101 7.81 18.70 21.10
CA LYS A 101 7.79 18.31 19.68
C LYS A 101 7.70 16.79 19.54
N THR A 102 7.11 16.29 18.46
CA THR A 102 7.33 14.90 18.03
C THR A 102 8.41 14.87 16.95
N GLN A 103 9.52 14.20 17.24
CA GLN A 103 10.65 14.07 16.33
C GLN A 103 10.71 12.67 15.71
N PHE A 104 11.24 12.57 14.49
CA PHE A 104 11.45 11.31 13.81
C PHE A 104 12.81 10.72 14.17
N GLY A 105 12.81 9.47 14.61
CA GLY A 105 14.01 8.67 14.86
C GLY A 105 14.43 7.78 13.69
N SER A 106 13.63 7.72 12.61
CA SER A 106 14.03 7.05 11.36
C SER A 106 13.55 7.80 10.11
N TRP A 107 14.15 7.49 8.96
CA TRP A 107 13.92 8.17 7.68
C TRP A 107 14.44 7.27 6.53
N SER A 108 14.27 7.72 5.27
CA SER A 108 14.87 7.08 4.10
C SER A 108 16.38 7.32 4.00
N HIS A 109 17.17 6.26 3.85
CA HIS A 109 18.62 6.36 3.72
C HIS A 109 19.10 6.71 2.29
N ASP A 110 18.29 6.41 1.27
CA ASP A 110 18.63 6.53 -0.15
C ASP A 110 17.81 7.62 -0.86
N VAL A 111 16.55 7.84 -0.49
CA VAL A 111 15.75 8.95 -1.03
C VAL A 111 15.99 10.20 -0.20
N LYS A 112 16.70 11.16 -0.80
CA LYS A 112 17.08 12.42 -0.16
C LYS A 112 16.42 13.60 -0.85
N VAL A 113 15.92 14.53 -0.06
CA VAL A 113 15.44 15.84 -0.48
C VAL A 113 16.30 16.89 0.21
N GLU A 114 16.86 17.82 -0.57
CA GLU A 114 17.79 18.85 -0.05
C GLU A 114 18.99 18.24 0.70
N GLY A 115 19.48 17.08 0.23
CA GLY A 115 20.59 16.35 0.85
C GLY A 115 20.20 15.56 2.11
N LYS A 116 18.95 15.64 2.57
CA LYS A 116 18.47 14.99 3.79
C LYS A 116 17.50 13.86 3.47
N GLY A 117 17.60 12.76 4.22
CA GLY A 117 16.67 11.64 4.09
C GLY A 117 15.23 12.07 4.33
N VAL A 118 14.30 11.58 3.52
CA VAL A 118 12.87 11.92 3.68
C VAL A 118 12.24 11.10 4.80
N GLN A 119 11.40 11.74 5.62
CA GLN A 119 10.56 11.06 6.61
C GLN A 119 9.39 10.38 5.91
N ARG A 120 9.00 9.19 6.36
CA ARG A 120 7.99 8.35 5.70
C ARG A 120 6.99 7.76 6.69
N HIS A 121 5.97 7.13 6.13
CA HIS A 121 5.10 6.21 6.83
C HIS A 121 5.90 5.09 7.54
N ARG A 122 5.50 4.75 8.76
CA ARG A 122 6.16 3.79 9.67
C ARG A 122 7.59 4.18 10.09
N ASP A 123 8.03 5.39 9.79
CA ASP A 123 9.22 5.87 10.45
C ASP A 123 8.90 6.14 11.94
N LEU A 124 9.81 5.72 12.81
CA LEU A 124 9.64 5.81 14.26
C LEU A 124 9.75 7.25 14.71
N THR A 125 9.01 7.57 15.75
CA THR A 125 8.97 8.90 16.35
C THR A 125 9.00 8.80 17.87
N THR A 126 9.49 9.83 18.53
CA THR A 126 9.31 10.01 19.97
C THR A 126 8.67 11.38 20.21
N SER A 127 7.79 11.47 21.20
CA SER A 127 6.96 12.64 21.47
C SER A 127 7.46 13.45 22.68
N ASN A 128 6.82 14.60 22.90
CA ASN A 128 7.12 15.55 23.97
C ASN A 128 8.61 15.94 24.13
N HIS A 129 9.31 16.21 23.02
CA HIS A 129 10.72 16.62 23.08
C HIS A 129 10.90 18.03 23.66
N GLY A 130 11.71 18.08 24.72
CA GLY A 130 12.48 19.24 25.21
C GLY A 130 14.00 18.97 25.20
N SER A 131 14.39 17.71 25.23
CA SER A 131 15.74 17.15 25.12
C SER A 131 15.69 15.83 24.31
N TYR A 132 16.83 15.19 24.06
CA TYR A 132 16.89 13.81 23.59
C TYR A 132 17.28 12.88 24.75
N PRO A 133 16.59 11.74 24.96
CA PRO A 133 15.43 11.22 24.21
C PRO A 133 14.12 11.99 24.50
N GLY A 134 13.07 11.71 23.71
CA GLY A 134 11.73 12.25 23.96
C GLY A 134 11.03 11.60 25.15
N GLY A 135 9.89 12.15 25.56
CA GLY A 135 9.11 11.70 26.72
C GLY A 135 8.43 10.33 26.54
N THR A 136 8.20 9.91 25.29
CA THR A 136 7.58 8.62 24.97
C THR A 136 8.57 7.61 24.36
N PRO A 137 8.32 6.30 24.48
CA PRO A 137 8.98 5.29 23.67
C PRO A 137 8.81 5.51 22.15
N PRO A 138 9.70 4.95 21.31
CA PRO A 138 9.57 5.00 19.86
C PRO A 138 8.23 4.43 19.37
N THR A 139 7.42 5.29 18.73
CA THR A 139 6.08 4.99 18.22
C THR A 139 6.03 5.28 16.71
N PRO A 140 5.43 4.42 15.86
CA PRO A 140 5.40 4.63 14.42
C PRO A 140 4.46 5.77 14.01
N ASN A 141 4.90 6.60 13.06
CA ASN A 141 4.03 7.53 12.35
C ASN A 141 3.22 6.79 11.27
N LEU A 142 1.89 6.73 11.42
CA LEU A 142 1.00 6.03 10.48
C LEU A 142 0.30 7.01 9.54
N SER A 143 0.26 6.71 8.24
CA SER A 143 -0.37 7.58 7.24
C SER A 143 -1.89 7.52 7.29
N SER A 144 -2.55 8.45 6.58
CA SER A 144 -4.00 8.49 6.33
C SER A 144 -4.56 7.13 5.95
N GLU A 145 -3.83 6.43 5.09
CA GLU A 145 -4.41 5.40 4.26
C GLU A 145 -4.72 4.13 5.04
N GLN A 146 -3.88 3.77 6.01
CA GLN A 146 -4.19 2.63 6.91
C GLN A 146 -5.35 2.97 7.85
N LYS A 147 -5.42 4.21 8.35
CA LYS A 147 -6.54 4.63 9.20
C LYS A 147 -7.84 4.73 8.41
N LEU A 148 -7.76 5.23 7.19
CA LEU A 148 -8.87 5.31 6.25
C LEU A 148 -9.38 3.92 5.88
N ALA A 149 -8.48 2.97 5.62
CA ALA A 149 -8.86 1.59 5.38
C ALA A 149 -9.64 1.04 6.58
N LEU A 150 -9.09 1.15 7.80
CA LEU A 150 -9.75 0.66 9.01
C LEU A 150 -11.06 1.39 9.35
N SER A 151 -11.16 2.70 9.09
CA SER A 151 -12.42 3.43 9.31
C SER A 151 -13.49 2.97 8.32
N ARG A 152 -13.13 2.82 7.04
CA ARG A 152 -14.02 2.29 6.00
C ARG A 152 -14.47 0.87 6.31
N VAL A 153 -13.57 0.01 6.82
CA VAL A 153 -13.94 -1.34 7.30
C VAL A 153 -15.04 -1.25 8.36
N LYS A 154 -14.85 -0.41 9.38
CA LYS A 154 -15.83 -0.22 10.47
C LYS A 154 -17.16 0.33 9.97
N GLU A 155 -17.14 1.20 8.96
CA GLU A 155 -18.33 1.78 8.34
C GLU A 155 -18.99 0.86 7.30
N GLY A 156 -18.51 -0.38 7.11
CA GLY A 156 -19.05 -1.32 6.13
C GLY A 156 -18.80 -0.90 4.68
N GLN A 157 -17.76 -0.11 4.44
CA GLN A 157 -17.35 0.38 3.13
C GLN A 157 -16.17 -0.43 2.57
N CYS A 158 -15.92 -0.30 1.27
CA CYS A 158 -14.71 -0.85 0.66
C CYS A 158 -13.49 -0.05 1.12
N PRO A 159 -12.43 -0.68 1.69
CA PRO A 159 -11.24 0.02 2.14
C PRO A 159 -10.56 0.82 1.02
N CYS A 160 -10.56 0.24 -0.19
CA CYS A 160 -9.89 0.81 -1.35
C CYS A 160 -10.66 1.99 -1.98
N CYS A 161 -11.89 1.78 -2.47
CA CYS A 161 -12.65 2.83 -3.15
C CYS A 161 -13.53 3.68 -2.23
N GLY A 162 -13.86 3.20 -1.02
CA GLY A 162 -14.76 3.89 -0.09
C GLY A 162 -16.25 3.67 -0.34
N GLU A 163 -16.62 2.97 -1.41
CA GLU A 163 -18.02 2.71 -1.74
C GLU A 163 -18.60 1.59 -0.88
N SER A 164 -19.84 1.76 -0.43
CA SER A 164 -20.61 0.77 0.34
C SER A 164 -21.25 -0.30 -0.54
N ASP A 165 -21.61 0.02 -1.78
CA ASP A 165 -22.19 -0.91 -2.77
C ASP A 165 -21.13 -1.82 -3.43
N CYS A 166 -19.85 -1.52 -3.20
CA CYS A 166 -18.75 -2.26 -3.77
C CYS A 166 -18.77 -3.71 -3.28
N PRO A 167 -18.61 -4.72 -4.16
CA PRO A 167 -18.53 -6.12 -3.74
C PRO A 167 -17.40 -6.43 -2.74
N ALA A 168 -16.39 -5.55 -2.69
CA ALA A 168 -15.28 -5.56 -1.75
C ALA A 168 -15.54 -4.68 -0.50
N ALA A 169 -16.78 -4.27 -0.22
CA ALA A 169 -17.15 -3.70 1.06
C ALA A 169 -17.11 -4.78 2.16
N PHE A 170 -16.73 -4.38 3.37
CA PHE A 170 -16.81 -5.23 4.56
C PHE A 170 -18.26 -5.35 5.02
N LYS A 171 -18.65 -6.54 5.45
CA LYS A 171 -19.96 -6.80 6.08
C LYS A 171 -19.78 -7.05 7.58
N ALA A 172 -20.86 -6.91 8.33
CA ALA A 172 -20.86 -7.25 9.76
C ALA A 172 -20.34 -8.67 9.98
N GLY A 173 -19.39 -8.82 10.91
CA GLY A 173 -18.73 -10.10 11.23
C GLY A 173 -17.58 -10.51 10.31
N GLU A 174 -17.22 -9.72 9.30
CA GLU A 174 -16.01 -9.95 8.51
C GLU A 174 -14.79 -9.28 9.18
N GLU A 175 -13.75 -10.06 9.47
CA GLU A 175 -12.50 -9.54 10.03
C GLU A 175 -11.48 -9.22 8.92
N PRO A 176 -10.83 -8.04 8.95
CA PRO A 176 -9.77 -7.70 8.02
C PRO A 176 -8.51 -8.51 8.34
N LEU A 177 -7.91 -9.08 7.30
CA LEU A 177 -6.59 -9.70 7.36
C LEU A 177 -5.56 -8.79 6.70
N SER A 178 -4.33 -8.86 7.16
CA SER A 178 -3.17 -8.42 6.40
C SER A 178 -2.85 -9.46 5.32
N MET A 179 -2.06 -9.05 4.32
CA MET A 179 -1.51 -9.95 3.31
C MET A 179 -0.76 -11.15 3.96
N ARG A 180 0.00 -10.87 5.03
CA ARG A 180 0.81 -11.88 5.70
C ARG A 180 -0.07 -12.90 6.43
N GLU A 181 -1.14 -12.46 7.06
CA GLU A 181 -2.13 -13.37 7.67
C GLU A 181 -2.87 -14.19 6.61
N PHE A 182 -3.31 -13.56 5.51
CA PHE A 182 -4.01 -14.24 4.42
C PHE A 182 -3.21 -15.38 3.81
N TYR A 183 -1.92 -15.16 3.53
CA TYR A 183 -1.02 -16.19 3.02
C TYR A 183 -0.36 -17.05 4.12
N GLY A 184 -0.78 -16.91 5.39
CA GLY A 184 -0.28 -17.71 6.51
C GLY A 184 1.17 -17.43 6.95
N MET A 185 1.78 -16.32 6.50
CA MET A 185 3.19 -15.95 6.76
C MET A 185 3.50 -15.53 8.20
N ASP A 186 2.47 -15.19 8.99
CA ASP A 186 2.63 -14.78 10.40
C ASP A 186 2.48 -15.93 11.39
N SER A 187 2.07 -17.10 10.92
CA SER A 187 2.14 -18.31 11.74
C SER A 187 3.61 -18.62 12.02
N LYS A 188 3.95 -19.11 13.23
CA LYS A 188 5.24 -19.77 13.52
C LYS A 188 5.36 -21.12 12.78
N GLY A 189 4.77 -21.20 11.58
CA GLY A 189 4.54 -22.42 10.84
C GLY A 189 5.81 -22.94 10.20
N THR A 190 5.93 -24.27 10.19
CA THR A 190 6.92 -25.02 9.43
C THR A 190 6.41 -25.27 8.00
N GLY A 191 7.30 -25.56 7.05
CA GLY A 191 6.93 -25.85 5.65
C GLY A 191 6.44 -24.65 4.84
N ARG A 192 5.31 -24.80 4.14
CA ARG A 192 4.80 -23.87 3.09
C ARG A 192 4.72 -22.40 3.52
N ALA A 193 4.33 -22.11 4.76
CA ALA A 193 4.21 -20.73 5.27
C ALA A 193 5.58 -20.01 5.34
N LYS A 194 6.64 -20.73 5.72
CA LYS A 194 8.01 -20.22 5.75
C LYS A 194 8.51 -19.93 4.33
N ASP A 195 8.25 -20.86 3.40
CA ASP A 195 8.64 -20.73 1.99
C ASP A 195 7.96 -19.52 1.32
N LEU A 196 6.65 -19.32 1.55
CA LEU A 196 5.92 -18.15 1.06
C LEU A 196 6.47 -16.83 1.62
N ALA A 197 6.80 -16.79 2.91
CA ALA A 197 7.39 -15.61 3.53
C ALA A 197 8.79 -15.30 2.97
N GLU A 198 9.58 -16.33 2.62
CA GLU A 198 10.87 -16.18 1.96
C GLU A 198 10.72 -15.69 0.51
N GLN A 199 9.83 -16.31 -0.26
CA GLN A 199 9.49 -15.88 -1.62
C GLN A 199 9.00 -14.43 -1.66
N TYR A 200 8.21 -13.99 -0.67
CA TYR A 200 7.79 -12.59 -0.56
C TYR A 200 8.96 -11.64 -0.36
N ARG A 201 9.89 -11.98 0.55
CA ARG A 201 11.10 -11.17 0.80
C ARG A 201 11.96 -11.12 -0.46
N LEU A 202 12.12 -12.24 -1.14
CA LEU A 202 12.83 -12.34 -2.40
C LEU A 202 12.18 -11.46 -3.47
N ALA A 203 10.87 -11.57 -3.70
CA ALA A 203 10.16 -10.76 -4.68
C ALA A 203 10.25 -9.26 -4.40
N LYS A 204 10.19 -8.85 -3.12
CA LYS A 204 10.46 -7.45 -2.74
C LYS A 204 11.87 -7.01 -3.08
N ASN A 205 12.86 -7.85 -2.80
CA ASN A 205 14.25 -7.56 -3.11
C ASN A 205 14.47 -7.48 -4.62
N VAL A 206 13.96 -8.46 -5.39
CA VAL A 206 14.02 -8.49 -6.85
C VAL A 206 13.36 -7.25 -7.45
N ARG A 207 12.16 -6.87 -6.99
CA ARG A 207 11.55 -5.61 -7.45
C ARG A 207 12.40 -4.39 -7.11
N ARG A 208 13.05 -4.37 -5.96
CA ARG A 208 13.91 -3.25 -5.57
C ARG A 208 15.18 -3.16 -6.42
N THR A 209 15.76 -4.28 -6.82
CA THR A 209 17.09 -4.32 -7.48
C THR A 209 17.05 -4.54 -8.98
N GLN A 210 15.97 -5.12 -9.52
CA GLN A 210 15.86 -5.55 -10.92
C GLN A 210 14.64 -4.96 -11.66
N CYS A 211 13.81 -4.14 -11.01
CA CYS A 211 12.70 -3.49 -11.71
C CYS A 211 13.20 -2.50 -12.76
N GLN A 212 12.63 -2.58 -13.96
CA GLN A 212 12.91 -1.71 -15.11
C GLN A 212 11.65 -0.99 -15.61
N CYS A 213 10.60 -0.89 -14.78
CA CYS A 213 9.38 -0.16 -15.18
C CYS A 213 9.73 1.32 -15.42
N THR A 214 9.33 1.84 -16.58
CA THR A 214 9.58 3.23 -16.98
C THR A 214 8.49 4.20 -16.51
N VAL A 215 7.34 3.65 -16.11
CA VAL A 215 6.20 4.38 -15.54
C VAL A 215 5.95 3.93 -14.10
N SER A 216 5.12 4.69 -13.37
CA SER A 216 4.71 4.29 -12.02
C SER A 216 3.86 3.02 -12.09
N THR A 217 4.33 1.95 -11.45
CA THR A 217 3.62 0.67 -11.40
C THR A 217 3.59 0.13 -9.98
N ALA A 218 2.70 -0.81 -9.71
CA ALA A 218 2.59 -1.55 -8.46
C ALA A 218 2.45 -3.05 -8.74
N VAL A 219 3.11 -3.90 -7.95
CA VAL A 219 2.89 -5.37 -7.94
C VAL A 219 2.55 -5.87 -6.54
N PHE A 220 2.61 -4.96 -5.57
CA PHE A 220 2.22 -5.23 -4.19
C PHE A 220 1.13 -4.23 -3.83
N PRO A 221 0.08 -4.66 -3.13
CA PRO A 221 -0.96 -3.75 -2.69
C PRO A 221 -0.39 -2.77 -1.68
N SER A 222 -0.98 -1.58 -1.65
CA SER A 222 -0.65 -0.53 -0.70
C SER A 222 -1.92 0.01 -0.06
N PRO A 223 -1.83 0.60 1.14
CA PRO A 223 -2.95 1.29 1.75
C PRO A 223 -3.58 2.32 0.79
N PRO A 224 -4.91 2.53 0.83
CA PRO A 224 -5.88 1.87 1.70
C PRO A 224 -6.41 0.54 1.12
N CYS A 225 -5.83 0.06 0.00
CA CYS A 225 -6.30 -1.10 -0.73
C CYS A 225 -5.66 -2.42 -0.27
N ASP A 226 -4.70 -2.40 0.67
CA ASP A 226 -3.94 -3.56 1.17
C ASP A 226 -4.63 -4.35 2.28
N VAL A 227 -5.96 -4.41 2.24
CA VAL A 227 -6.77 -5.17 3.20
C VAL A 227 -7.25 -6.47 2.56
N PHE A 228 -6.90 -7.59 3.18
CA PHE A 228 -7.24 -8.94 2.79
C PHE A 228 -8.34 -9.50 3.68
N ARG A 229 -8.85 -10.68 3.35
CA ARG A 229 -9.95 -11.37 4.03
C ARG A 229 -9.85 -12.87 3.78
N ALA A 230 -10.51 -13.66 4.60
CA ALA A 230 -10.75 -15.06 4.29
C ALA A 230 -11.44 -15.23 2.92
N GLU A 231 -11.07 -16.31 2.23
CA GLU A 231 -11.59 -16.60 0.89
C GLU A 231 -13.11 -16.79 0.91
N ASN A 232 -13.79 -16.19 -0.07
CA ASN A 232 -15.24 -16.33 -0.21
C ASN A 232 -15.63 -16.45 -1.69
N PRO A 233 -15.97 -17.67 -2.18
CA PRO A 233 -16.31 -17.90 -3.58
C PRO A 233 -17.47 -17.06 -4.09
N ALA A 234 -18.48 -16.80 -3.26
CA ALA A 234 -19.62 -15.95 -3.64
C ALA A 234 -19.20 -14.49 -3.78
N LYS A 235 -18.32 -13.98 -2.92
CA LYS A 235 -17.76 -12.62 -3.02
C LYS A 235 -16.87 -12.49 -4.25
N LYS A 236 -15.98 -13.46 -4.50
CA LYS A 236 -15.15 -13.53 -5.71
C LYS A 236 -16.01 -13.37 -6.97
N LYS A 237 -17.07 -14.17 -7.13
CA LYS A 237 -17.99 -14.07 -8.29
C LYS A 237 -18.61 -12.68 -8.44
N ARG A 238 -18.98 -12.02 -7.34
CA ARG A 238 -19.52 -10.64 -7.38
C ARG A 238 -18.46 -9.63 -7.82
N ILE A 239 -17.22 -9.77 -7.34
CA ILE A 239 -16.08 -8.93 -7.72
C ILE A 239 -15.77 -9.12 -9.21
N GLU A 240 -15.69 -10.37 -9.68
CA GLU A 240 -15.48 -10.70 -11.09
C GLU A 240 -16.56 -10.09 -11.98
N ARG A 241 -17.84 -10.22 -11.61
CA ARG A 241 -18.94 -9.62 -12.35
C ARG A 241 -18.84 -8.09 -12.42
N LYS A 242 -18.56 -7.42 -11.29
CA LYS A 242 -18.42 -5.95 -11.26
C LYS A 242 -17.21 -5.48 -12.09
N TRP A 243 -16.09 -6.20 -12.01
CA TRP A 243 -14.91 -5.94 -12.82
C TRP A 243 -15.21 -6.11 -14.32
N ASN A 244 -15.81 -7.23 -14.71
CA ASN A 244 -16.11 -7.51 -16.12
C ASN A 244 -17.01 -6.43 -16.73
N ASN A 245 -17.96 -5.90 -15.96
CA ASN A 245 -18.83 -4.80 -16.38
C ASN A 245 -18.12 -3.43 -16.44
N SER A 246 -16.99 -3.27 -15.74
CA SER A 246 -16.25 -1.99 -15.63
C SER A 246 -14.96 -1.97 -16.45
N ARG A 247 -14.50 -3.13 -16.93
CA ARG A 247 -13.19 -3.32 -17.57
C ARG A 247 -12.99 -2.40 -18.77
N ASN A 248 -13.97 -2.32 -19.67
CA ASN A 248 -13.84 -1.51 -20.90
C ASN A 248 -13.68 -0.03 -20.54
N ARG A 249 -14.51 0.48 -19.61
CA ARG A 249 -14.39 1.86 -19.11
C ARG A 249 -13.03 2.12 -18.46
N TYR A 250 -12.50 1.16 -17.71
CA TYR A 250 -11.16 1.29 -17.14
C TYR A 250 -10.09 1.37 -18.23
N ILE A 251 -10.17 0.53 -19.27
CA ILE A 251 -9.22 0.52 -20.39
C ILE A 251 -9.29 1.84 -21.19
N GLU A 252 -10.49 2.31 -21.52
CA GLU A 252 -10.73 3.53 -22.29
C GLU A 252 -10.36 4.80 -21.50
N GLY A 253 -10.59 4.80 -20.20
CA GLY A 253 -10.33 5.94 -19.31
C GLY A 253 -8.96 5.92 -18.63
N HIS A 254 -8.10 4.95 -18.94
CA HIS A 254 -6.77 4.87 -18.35
C HIS A 254 -5.87 5.99 -18.90
N GLU A 255 -4.97 6.52 -18.05
CA GLU A 255 -4.04 7.59 -18.45
C GLU A 255 -3.08 7.19 -19.59
N HIS A 256 -2.84 5.88 -19.71
CA HIS A 256 -2.05 5.27 -20.76
C HIS A 256 -2.96 4.58 -21.76
N ARG A 257 -2.60 4.64 -23.05
CA ARG A 257 -3.29 3.87 -24.08
C ARG A 257 -3.05 2.38 -23.85
N LEU A 258 -4.07 1.69 -23.33
CA LEU A 258 -4.03 0.25 -23.09
C LEU A 258 -4.53 -0.51 -24.32
N HIS A 259 -3.81 -1.56 -24.68
CA HIS A 259 -4.19 -2.47 -25.77
C HIS A 259 -5.03 -3.63 -25.25
N ASP A 260 -6.01 -4.06 -26.06
CA ASP A 260 -6.83 -5.22 -25.78
C ASP A 260 -6.14 -6.52 -26.24
N LYS A 261 -6.78 -7.67 -25.97
CA LYS A 261 -6.20 -8.96 -26.36
C LYS A 261 -6.11 -9.15 -27.88
N PHE A 262 -6.98 -8.53 -28.66
CA PHE A 262 -6.98 -8.70 -30.11
C PHE A 262 -5.77 -8.02 -30.73
N HIS A 263 -5.39 -6.85 -30.21
CA HIS A 263 -4.16 -6.17 -30.60
C HIS A 263 -2.92 -7.06 -30.39
N PHE A 264 -2.76 -7.64 -29.21
CA PHE A 264 -1.62 -8.53 -28.94
C PHE A 264 -1.67 -9.81 -29.77
N LEU A 265 -2.86 -10.38 -29.98
CA LEU A 265 -3.05 -11.55 -30.83
C LEU A 265 -2.64 -11.25 -32.28
N ASP A 266 -3.01 -10.09 -32.82
CA ASP A 266 -2.61 -9.66 -34.15
C ASP A 266 -1.10 -9.45 -34.26
N LEU A 267 -0.45 -8.88 -33.25
CA LEU A 267 1.02 -8.76 -33.20
C LEU A 267 1.72 -10.13 -33.22
N MET A 268 1.22 -11.09 -32.43
CA MET A 268 1.76 -12.47 -32.41
C MET A 268 1.55 -13.18 -33.74
N ILE A 269 0.42 -12.95 -34.42
CA ILE A 269 0.19 -13.52 -35.76
C ILE A 269 1.10 -12.83 -36.78
N ALA A 270 1.26 -11.51 -36.69
CA ALA A 270 2.08 -10.73 -37.62
C ALA A 270 3.57 -11.10 -37.61
N SER A 271 4.07 -11.74 -36.54
CA SER A 271 5.45 -12.26 -36.51
C SER A 271 5.69 -13.48 -37.40
N HIS A 272 4.64 -14.02 -38.03
CA HIS A 272 4.75 -15.16 -38.96
C HIS A 272 4.72 -14.72 -40.43
N PRO A 273 5.27 -15.52 -41.36
CA PRO A 273 5.10 -15.31 -42.81
C PRO A 273 3.62 -15.29 -43.22
N ALA A 274 3.26 -14.50 -44.23
CA ALA A 274 1.86 -14.30 -44.66
C ALA A 274 1.07 -15.59 -44.93
N GLY A 275 1.73 -16.62 -45.47
CA GLY A 275 1.13 -17.94 -45.72
C GLY A 275 0.72 -18.68 -44.44
N GLU A 276 1.48 -18.50 -43.35
CA GLU A 276 1.18 -19.07 -42.03
C GLU A 276 0.12 -18.26 -41.30
N GLN A 277 0.15 -16.93 -41.41
CA GLN A 277 -0.86 -16.05 -40.80
C GLN A 277 -2.29 -16.46 -41.18
N LYS A 278 -2.51 -16.78 -42.46
CA LYS A 278 -3.81 -17.25 -42.96
C LYS A 278 -4.24 -18.56 -42.30
N LYS A 279 -3.30 -19.50 -42.08
CA LYS A 279 -3.56 -20.78 -41.41
C LYS A 279 -3.88 -20.57 -39.93
N ILE A 280 -3.13 -19.72 -39.23
CA ILE A 280 -3.39 -19.37 -37.83
C ILE A 280 -4.78 -18.75 -37.68
N ARG A 281 -5.13 -17.77 -38.52
CA ARG A 281 -6.47 -17.13 -38.49
C ARG A 281 -7.59 -18.11 -38.84
N ALA A 282 -7.36 -19.06 -39.76
CA ALA A 282 -8.32 -20.11 -40.07
C ALA A 282 -8.54 -21.05 -38.87
N ALA A 283 -7.48 -21.40 -38.15
CA ALA A 283 -7.56 -22.23 -36.94
C ALA A 283 -8.42 -21.57 -35.84
N GLY A 284 -8.39 -20.24 -35.75
CA GLY A 284 -9.27 -19.48 -34.86
C GLY A 284 -10.78 -19.64 -35.11
N LYS A 285 -11.17 -20.10 -36.31
CA LYS A 285 -12.56 -20.38 -36.70
C LYS A 285 -12.97 -21.84 -36.50
N MET A 286 -12.02 -22.75 -36.27
CA MET A 286 -12.31 -24.17 -36.01
C MET A 286 -13.04 -24.37 -34.68
N ARG A 287 -13.75 -25.50 -34.50
CA ARG A 287 -14.31 -25.85 -33.18
C ARG A 287 -13.19 -26.10 -32.17
N ARG A 288 -13.45 -25.83 -30.89
CA ARG A 288 -12.45 -26.01 -29.83
C ARG A 288 -11.94 -27.45 -29.71
N SER A 289 -12.77 -28.45 -30.01
CA SER A 289 -12.37 -29.86 -30.08
C SER A 289 -11.28 -30.08 -31.12
N ASP A 290 -11.51 -29.57 -32.33
CA ASP A 290 -10.71 -29.86 -33.51
C ASP A 290 -9.34 -29.16 -33.45
N ARG A 291 -9.25 -28.04 -32.71
CA ARG A 291 -7.99 -27.32 -32.49
C ARG A 291 -6.98 -28.08 -31.64
N LYS A 292 -7.41 -29.07 -30.85
CA LYS A 292 -6.52 -29.78 -29.93
C LYS A 292 -5.51 -30.63 -30.68
N ASP A 293 -5.90 -31.16 -31.84
CA ASP A 293 -5.07 -32.09 -32.61
C ASP A 293 -4.41 -31.42 -33.83
N ASP A 294 -4.93 -30.26 -34.27
CA ASP A 294 -4.34 -29.46 -35.34
C ASP A 294 -3.15 -28.58 -34.85
N PRO A 295 -1.99 -28.59 -35.54
CA PRO A 295 -0.84 -27.75 -35.17
C PRO A 295 -1.15 -26.24 -35.10
N TRP A 296 -1.95 -25.73 -36.05
CA TRP A 296 -2.34 -24.31 -36.07
C TRP A 296 -3.38 -24.00 -34.99
N GLY A 297 -4.24 -24.95 -34.66
CA GLY A 297 -5.18 -24.90 -33.54
C GLY A 297 -4.48 -24.81 -32.19
N LYS A 298 -3.43 -25.62 -31.98
CA LYS A 298 -2.56 -25.53 -30.79
C LYS A 298 -1.89 -24.16 -30.70
N LEU A 299 -1.33 -23.68 -31.82
CA LEU A 299 -0.68 -22.38 -31.88
C LEU A 299 -1.66 -21.22 -31.61
N TRP A 300 -2.86 -21.27 -32.21
CA TRP A 300 -3.93 -20.30 -31.95
C TRP A 300 -4.33 -20.30 -30.48
N ASN A 301 -4.53 -21.46 -29.87
CA ASN A 301 -4.90 -21.56 -28.45
C ASN A 301 -3.81 -20.97 -27.56
N LYS A 302 -2.53 -21.21 -27.87
CA LYS A 302 -1.39 -20.60 -27.19
C LYS A 302 -1.44 -19.06 -27.32
N TYR A 303 -1.53 -18.52 -28.54
CA TYR A 303 -1.57 -17.07 -28.73
C TYR A 303 -2.82 -16.40 -28.15
N ASN A 304 -3.98 -17.05 -28.18
CA ASN A 304 -5.16 -16.53 -27.51
C ASN A 304 -4.94 -16.46 -25.98
N LYS A 305 -4.27 -17.45 -25.38
CA LYS A 305 -3.93 -17.43 -23.95
C LYS A 305 -2.88 -16.36 -23.63
N ASP A 306 -1.83 -16.26 -24.44
CA ASP A 306 -0.74 -15.31 -24.23
C ASP A 306 -1.20 -13.86 -24.43
N SER A 307 -2.08 -13.62 -25.41
CA SER A 307 -2.70 -12.30 -25.62
C SER A 307 -3.66 -11.91 -24.49
N GLU A 308 -4.40 -12.86 -23.91
CA GLU A 308 -5.20 -12.63 -22.70
C GLU A 308 -4.32 -12.27 -21.51
N ARG A 309 -3.16 -12.90 -21.37
CA ARG A 309 -2.17 -12.57 -20.32
C ARG A 309 -1.58 -11.18 -20.55
N ALA A 310 -1.20 -10.82 -21.78
CA ALA A 310 -0.64 -9.51 -22.10
C ALA A 310 -1.64 -8.36 -21.86
N ALA A 311 -2.92 -8.56 -22.20
CA ALA A 311 -3.99 -7.59 -21.99
C ALA A 311 -4.63 -7.64 -20.58
N ARG A 312 -4.05 -8.42 -19.66
CA ARG A 312 -4.60 -8.61 -18.30
C ARG A 312 -4.49 -7.32 -17.50
N ILE A 313 -5.51 -7.07 -16.67
CA ILE A 313 -5.43 -6.10 -15.59
C ILE A 313 -5.39 -6.88 -14.28
N ASN A 314 -4.26 -6.79 -13.60
CA ASN A 314 -3.98 -7.52 -12.38
C ASN A 314 -4.69 -6.87 -11.21
N HIS A 315 -5.13 -7.69 -10.27
CA HIS A 315 -5.67 -7.24 -8.99
C HIS A 315 -4.62 -7.47 -7.91
N LEU A 316 -4.10 -6.40 -7.32
CA LEU A 316 -2.97 -6.47 -6.37
C LEU A 316 -3.32 -7.21 -5.08
N VAL A 317 -4.53 -6.97 -4.58
CA VAL A 317 -5.25 -7.87 -3.68
C VAL A 317 -6.10 -8.79 -4.56
N PRO A 318 -5.94 -10.13 -4.43
CA PRO A 318 -6.71 -11.10 -5.19
C PRO A 318 -8.22 -10.93 -5.06
N LYS A 319 -8.98 -11.36 -6.06
CA LYS A 319 -10.46 -11.28 -6.02
C LYS A 319 -11.03 -12.20 -4.94
N GLU A 320 -10.36 -13.33 -4.72
CA GLU A 320 -10.59 -14.35 -3.70
C GLU A 320 -10.48 -13.74 -2.30
N ALA A 321 -9.45 -12.91 -2.09
CA ALA A 321 -9.18 -12.16 -0.86
C ALA A 321 -10.04 -10.89 -0.72
N GLY A 322 -11.01 -10.67 -1.62
CA GLY A 322 -11.89 -9.52 -1.59
C GLY A 322 -11.26 -8.21 -2.06
N GLY A 323 -10.35 -8.29 -3.03
CA GLY A 323 -9.76 -7.13 -3.70
C GLY A 323 -10.79 -6.25 -4.41
N CYS A 324 -10.56 -4.94 -4.38
CA CYS A 324 -11.46 -3.98 -5.01
C CYS A 324 -11.48 -4.14 -6.54
N PRO A 325 -12.66 -4.25 -7.19
CA PRO A 325 -12.75 -4.45 -8.63
C PRO A 325 -12.51 -3.18 -9.45
N THR A 326 -12.63 -2.00 -8.86
CA THR A 326 -12.63 -0.73 -9.61
C THR A 326 -11.72 0.35 -9.00
N GLY A 327 -11.21 0.12 -7.79
CA GLY A 327 -10.31 1.05 -7.13
C GLY A 327 -8.94 1.04 -7.81
N PRO A 328 -8.42 2.18 -8.30
CA PRO A 328 -7.16 2.22 -9.04
C PRO A 328 -5.97 1.75 -8.19
N GLY A 329 -6.03 1.89 -6.87
CA GLY A 329 -5.00 1.36 -5.95
C GLY A 329 -4.95 -0.17 -5.85
N ASN A 330 -5.89 -0.88 -6.48
CA ASN A 330 -5.89 -2.34 -6.56
C ASN A 330 -5.71 -2.88 -8.00
N LEU A 331 -5.66 -2.01 -9.01
CA LEU A 331 -5.63 -2.42 -10.42
C LEU A 331 -4.28 -2.05 -11.05
N GLN A 332 -3.65 -3.03 -11.70
CA GLN A 332 -2.39 -2.82 -12.41
C GLN A 332 -2.45 -3.44 -13.81
N PRO A 333 -2.34 -2.66 -14.90
CA PRO A 333 -2.23 -3.23 -16.24
C PRO A 333 -0.91 -4.02 -16.41
N GLN A 334 -1.02 -5.26 -16.89
CA GLN A 334 0.14 -6.14 -17.14
C GLN A 334 1.11 -5.50 -18.14
N GLN A 335 0.58 -4.91 -19.21
CA GLN A 335 1.36 -4.29 -20.29
C GLN A 335 2.23 -3.09 -19.85
N LEU A 336 2.00 -2.53 -18.66
CA LEU A 336 2.85 -1.45 -18.11
C LEU A 336 3.99 -1.99 -17.23
N LEU A 337 3.96 -3.27 -16.88
CA LEU A 337 4.99 -3.89 -16.07
C LEU A 337 6.16 -4.35 -16.95
N CYS A 338 7.39 -4.10 -16.50
CA CYS A 338 8.57 -4.79 -17.03
C CYS A 338 8.47 -6.31 -16.75
N LEU A 339 9.21 -7.14 -17.50
CA LEU A 339 9.17 -8.61 -17.38
C LEU A 339 9.39 -9.09 -15.94
N VAL A 340 10.37 -8.52 -15.23
CA VAL A 340 10.62 -8.84 -13.82
C VAL A 340 9.39 -8.60 -12.94
N CYS A 341 8.69 -7.47 -13.14
CA CYS A 341 7.49 -7.17 -12.37
C CYS A 341 6.29 -8.03 -12.79
N GLN A 342 6.21 -8.43 -14.06
CA GLN A 342 5.22 -9.39 -14.55
C GLN A 342 5.39 -10.76 -13.88
N ASP A 343 6.62 -11.22 -13.70
CA ASP A 343 6.90 -12.49 -13.03
C ASP A 343 6.57 -12.44 -11.54
N ILE A 344 6.88 -11.32 -10.87
CA ILE A 344 6.47 -11.11 -9.48
C ILE A 344 4.95 -11.14 -9.34
N ASP A 345 4.24 -10.41 -10.19
CA ASP A 345 2.77 -10.38 -10.17
C ASP A 345 2.18 -11.78 -10.42
N GLN A 346 2.74 -12.50 -11.39
CA GLN A 346 2.37 -13.88 -11.70
C GLN A 346 2.63 -14.83 -10.54
N MET A 347 3.75 -14.66 -9.82
CA MET A 347 4.04 -15.47 -8.64
C MET A 347 3.02 -15.24 -7.52
N MET A 348 2.67 -13.98 -7.24
CA MET A 348 1.67 -13.63 -6.24
C MET A 348 0.25 -14.09 -6.63
N THR A 349 -0.05 -14.08 -7.92
CA THR A 349 -1.40 -14.37 -8.44
C THR A 349 -1.61 -15.85 -8.73
N ASP A 350 -0.70 -16.51 -9.42
CA ASP A 350 -0.94 -17.85 -9.93
C ASP A 350 -0.26 -18.92 -9.07
N HIS A 351 0.92 -18.63 -8.49
CA HIS A 351 1.66 -19.62 -7.69
C HIS A 351 1.19 -19.66 -6.24
N TRP A 352 0.86 -18.52 -5.64
CA TRP A 352 0.45 -18.47 -4.23
C TRP A 352 -1.02 -18.77 -4.00
N GLN A 353 -1.85 -18.62 -5.04
CA GLN A 353 -3.28 -18.95 -5.01
C GLN A 353 -3.57 -20.40 -5.45
N GLY A 354 -2.52 -21.17 -5.75
CA GLY A 354 -2.55 -22.59 -6.11
C GLY A 354 -2.52 -23.51 -4.89
#